data_AF-Q1EMM5-F1
#
_entry.id   AF-Q1EMM5-F1
#
_cell.length_a   1.000
_cell.length_b   1.000
_cell.length_c   1.000
_cell.angle_alpha   90.00
_cell.angle_beta   90.00
_cell.angle_gamma   90.00
#
_symmetry.space_group_name_H-M   'P 1'
#
loop_
_entity.id
_entity.type
_entity.pdbx_description
1 polymer ?
#
loop_
_entity_poly.entity_id
_entity_poly.type
_entity_poly.pdbx_seq_one_letter_code
_entity_poly.pdbx_strand_id
1 'polypeptide(L)'
;AYKLWILKTISETWNLFHEKFTALWDKHKDGPGEAYLPGVYNNAELQKLAKVRYMEDLFHDMLGFGAAKMIRRIVGVAHVEDFESIKEPSKRAECERKALDIAKTILKERRKFKGISEVISVIENVDV
;
A
#
# COMPACT_ATOMS: atom_id res chain seq x y z
N ALA A 1 -1.36 -20.75 8.50
CA ALA A 1 -2.13 -20.77 7.23
C ALA A 1 -2.84 -19.44 6.96
N TYR A 2 -3.79 -19.00 7.79
CA TYR A 2 -4.61 -17.81 7.49
C TYR A 2 -3.83 -16.47 7.44
N LYS A 3 -2.92 -16.22 8.40
CA LYS A 3 -2.04 -15.02 8.37
C LYS A 3 -1.23 -14.92 7.07
N LEU A 4 -0.66 -16.05 6.62
CA LEU A 4 0.10 -16.12 5.36
C LEU A 4 -0.78 -15.84 4.15
N TRP A 5 -2.03 -16.32 4.16
CA TRP A 5 -2.99 -15.99 3.12
C TRP A 5 -3.27 -14.48 3.05
N ILE A 6 -3.48 -13.81 4.19
CA ILE A 6 -3.67 -12.34 4.23
C ILE A 6 -2.45 -11.62 3.62
N LEU A 7 -1.22 -11.97 4.03
CA LEU A 7 0.00 -11.36 3.49
C LEU A 7 0.15 -11.60 1.99
N LYS A 8 -0.15 -12.81 1.53
CA LYS A 8 -0.16 -13.16 0.11
C LYS A 8 -1.18 -12.30 -0.64
N THR A 9 -2.40 -12.15 -0.13
CA THR A 9 -3.44 -11.33 -0.76
C THR A 9 -3.04 -9.86 -0.83
N ILE A 10 -2.38 -9.31 0.19
CA ILE A 10 -1.84 -7.94 0.15
C ILE A 10 -0.84 -7.81 -1.01
N SER A 11 0.12 -8.74 -1.11
CA SER A 11 1.13 -8.76 -2.17
C SER A 11 0.50 -8.83 -3.56
N GLU A 12 -0.37 -9.82 -3.78
CA GLU A 12 -1.01 -10.07 -5.06
C GLU A 12 -1.91 -8.91 -5.48
N THR A 13 -2.64 -8.31 -4.53
CA THR A 13 -3.52 -7.17 -4.82
C THR A 13 -2.72 -5.99 -5.38
N TRP A 14 -1.60 -5.62 -4.73
CA TRP A 14 -0.77 -4.53 -5.22
C TRP A 14 -0.12 -4.85 -6.57
N ASN A 15 0.47 -6.05 -6.71
CA ASN A 15 1.18 -6.43 -7.93
C ASN A 15 0.24 -6.52 -9.14
N LEU A 16 -0.94 -7.12 -8.97
CA LEU A 16 -1.95 -7.20 -10.01
C LEU A 16 -2.56 -5.82 -10.32
N PHE A 17 -2.74 -4.96 -9.31
CA PHE A 17 -3.15 -3.58 -9.55
C PHE A 17 -2.12 -2.84 -10.40
N HIS A 18 -0.83 -2.91 -10.04
CA HIS A 18 0.25 -2.29 -10.80
C HIS A 18 0.26 -2.79 -12.25
N GLU A 19 0.25 -4.10 -12.47
CA GLU A 19 0.21 -4.70 -13.80
C GLU A 19 -1.01 -4.22 -14.61
N LYS A 20 -2.22 -4.34 -14.06
CA LYS A 20 -3.45 -3.98 -14.79
C LYS A 20 -3.53 -2.49 -15.07
N PHE A 21 -3.15 -1.64 -14.11
CA PHE A 21 -3.16 -0.19 -14.28
C PHE A 21 -2.18 0.24 -15.38
N THR A 22 -0.96 -0.28 -15.36
CA THR A 22 0.06 0.04 -16.36
C THR A 22 -0.28 -0.53 -17.75
N ALA A 23 -0.92 -1.70 -17.82
CA ALA A 23 -1.43 -2.26 -19.06
C ALA A 23 -2.57 -1.41 -19.66
N LEU A 24 -3.47 -0.89 -18.83
CA LEU A 24 -4.50 0.07 -19.27
C LEU A 24 -3.87 1.37 -19.77
N TRP A 25 -2.86 1.88 -19.09
CA TRP A 25 -2.09 3.04 -19.56
C TRP A 25 -1.53 2.78 -20.95
N ASP A 26 -0.83 1.66 -21.18
CA ASP A 26 -0.25 1.35 -22.50
C ASP A 26 -1.33 1.21 -23.58
N LYS A 27 -2.42 0.51 -23.26
CA LYS A 27 -3.55 0.33 -24.18
C LYS A 27 -4.18 1.66 -24.60
N HIS A 28 -4.20 2.65 -23.71
CA HIS A 28 -4.89 3.91 -23.91
C HIS A 28 -3.97 5.13 -24.04
N LYS A 29 -2.66 4.91 -24.27
CA LYS A 29 -1.66 5.99 -24.34
C LYS A 29 -1.91 7.02 -25.46
N ASP A 30 -2.57 6.60 -26.54
CA ASP A 30 -2.97 7.47 -27.67
C ASP A 30 -4.48 7.84 -27.61
N GLY A 31 -5.12 7.58 -26.46
CA GLY A 31 -6.53 7.89 -26.21
C GLY A 31 -6.77 9.35 -25.82
N PRO A 32 -7.99 9.69 -25.35
CA PRO A 32 -8.38 11.07 -25.02
C PRO A 32 -7.77 11.60 -23.70
N GLY A 33 -6.88 10.86 -23.06
CA GLY A 33 -6.27 11.28 -21.79
C GLY A 33 -5.19 12.34 -22.00
N GLU A 34 -5.26 13.43 -21.23
CA GLU A 34 -4.42 14.62 -21.47
C GLU A 34 -3.24 14.75 -20.49
N ALA A 35 -3.17 13.91 -19.45
CA ALA A 35 -2.10 13.98 -18.45
C ALA A 35 -0.71 13.63 -19.02
N TYR A 36 -0.65 12.73 -20.02
CA TYR A 36 0.58 12.23 -20.61
C TYR A 36 0.49 12.25 -22.15
N LEU A 37 0.47 13.45 -22.72
CA LEU A 37 0.30 13.66 -24.15
C LEU A 37 1.40 12.96 -24.98
N PRO A 38 1.06 12.21 -26.05
CA PRO A 38 2.04 11.57 -26.93
C PRO A 38 3.04 12.54 -27.57
N GLY A 39 2.64 13.80 -27.82
CA GLY A 39 3.54 14.83 -28.34
C GLY A 39 4.65 15.25 -27.38
N VAL A 40 4.44 15.06 -26.06
CA VAL A 40 5.41 15.36 -25.00
C VAL A 40 6.18 14.10 -24.61
N TYR A 41 5.46 13.02 -24.30
CA TYR A 41 6.02 11.70 -23.97
C TYR A 41 6.16 10.87 -25.24
N ASN A 42 6.99 11.35 -26.16
CA ASN A 42 7.02 10.93 -27.56
C ASN A 42 7.90 9.71 -27.88
N ASN A 43 8.52 9.10 -26.87
CA ASN A 43 9.33 7.90 -27.03
C ASN A 43 9.14 6.93 -25.86
N ALA A 44 9.53 5.67 -26.07
CA ALA A 44 9.30 4.59 -25.13
C ALA A 44 10.04 4.80 -23.80
N GLU A 45 11.22 5.43 -23.81
CA GLU A 45 12.01 5.68 -22.59
C GLU A 45 11.33 6.70 -21.69
N LEU A 46 10.90 7.83 -22.24
CA LEU A 46 10.16 8.87 -21.50
C LEU A 46 8.82 8.34 -20.97
N GLN A 47 8.08 7.58 -21.77
CA GLN A 47 6.82 6.96 -21.34
C GLN A 47 7.04 5.99 -20.17
N LYS A 48 8.08 5.15 -20.26
CA LYS A 48 8.44 4.22 -19.20
C LYS A 48 8.85 4.95 -17.93
N LEU A 49 9.71 5.97 -18.03
CA LEU A 49 10.18 6.74 -16.88
C LEU A 49 9.01 7.44 -16.17
N ALA A 50 8.13 8.09 -16.94
CA ALA A 50 6.95 8.76 -16.41
C ALA A 50 6.03 7.80 -15.65
N LYS A 51 5.78 6.62 -16.22
CA LYS A 51 4.94 5.58 -15.62
C LYS A 51 5.57 5.00 -14.35
N VAL A 52 6.86 4.68 -14.38
CA VAL A 52 7.59 4.17 -13.20
C VAL A 52 7.52 5.17 -12.06
N ARG A 53 7.79 6.45 -12.34
CA ARG A 53 7.72 7.51 -11.33
C ARG A 53 6.31 7.69 -10.76
N TYR A 54 5.29 7.70 -11.64
CA TYR A 54 3.90 7.78 -11.20
C TYR A 54 3.52 6.61 -10.28
N MET A 55 3.90 5.39 -10.64
CA MET A 55 3.59 4.20 -9.84
C MET A 55 4.34 4.17 -8.51
N GLU A 56 5.57 4.72 -8.46
CA GLU A 56 6.32 4.89 -7.21
C GLU A 56 5.63 5.90 -6.28
N ASP A 57 5.27 7.07 -6.80
CA ASP A 57 4.55 8.10 -6.01
C ASP A 57 3.19 7.56 -5.52
N LEU A 58 2.44 6.87 -6.39
CA LEU A 58 1.16 6.25 -6.04
C LEU A 58 1.32 5.15 -4.99
N PHE A 59 2.39 4.35 -5.06
CA PHE A 59 2.69 3.35 -4.04
C PHE A 59 2.91 4.00 -2.68
N HIS A 60 3.71 5.06 -2.62
CA HIS A 60 3.97 5.78 -1.37
C HIS A 60 2.72 6.47 -0.82
N ASP A 61 1.85 7.01 -1.69
CA ASP A 61 0.57 7.58 -1.26
C ASP A 61 -0.37 6.51 -0.71
N MET A 62 -0.48 5.36 -1.38
CA MET A 62 -1.25 4.20 -0.92
C MET A 62 -0.80 3.76 0.49
N LEU A 63 0.50 3.65 0.72
CA LEU A 63 1.06 3.32 2.04
C LEU A 63 0.74 4.41 3.08
N GLY A 64 0.84 5.69 2.70
CA GLY A 64 0.56 6.81 3.58
C GLY A 64 -0.90 6.84 4.05
N PHE A 65 -1.85 6.73 3.12
CA PHE A 65 -3.26 6.67 3.44
C PHE A 65 -3.62 5.39 4.20
N GLY A 66 -3.07 4.24 3.80
CA GLY A 66 -3.26 2.96 4.48
C GLY A 66 -2.85 3.04 5.95
N ALA A 67 -1.63 3.53 6.22
CA ALA A 67 -1.13 3.70 7.58
C ALA A 67 -1.95 4.70 8.40
N ALA A 68 -2.34 5.85 7.81
CA ALA A 68 -3.21 6.81 8.49
C ALA A 68 -4.59 6.21 8.83
N LYS A 69 -5.15 5.36 7.96
CA LYS A 69 -6.39 4.62 8.21
C LYS A 69 -6.22 3.58 9.30
N MET A 70 -5.09 2.88 9.38
CA MET A 70 -4.79 1.97 10.49
C MET A 70 -4.76 2.74 11.82
N ILE A 71 -3.96 3.81 11.91
CA ILE A 71 -3.82 4.62 13.14
C ILE A 71 -5.19 5.09 13.65
N ARG A 72 -6.00 5.72 12.79
CA ARG A 72 -7.29 6.29 13.23
C ARG A 72 -8.32 5.22 13.62
N ARG A 73 -8.16 3.96 13.20
CA ARG A 73 -9.03 2.85 13.61
C ARG A 73 -8.64 2.27 14.98
N ILE A 74 -7.44 2.57 15.47
CA ILE A 74 -6.94 2.11 16.76
C ILE A 74 -7.19 3.15 17.85
N VAL A 75 -6.90 4.44 17.57
CA VAL A 75 -6.97 5.52 18.59
C VAL A 75 -8.06 6.57 18.32
N GLY A 76 -8.80 6.43 17.22
CA GLY A 76 -9.86 7.36 16.84
C GLY A 76 -11.25 6.87 17.26
N VAL A 77 -12.27 7.70 17.03
CA VAL A 77 -13.65 7.44 17.53
C VAL A 77 -14.28 6.16 16.97
N ALA A 78 -13.95 5.78 15.73
CA ALA A 78 -14.60 4.66 15.03
C ALA A 78 -13.62 3.49 14.83
N HIS A 79 -13.75 2.47 15.68
CA HIS A 79 -12.90 1.27 15.72
C HIS A 79 -13.27 0.26 14.61
N VAL A 80 -12.64 -0.91 14.61
CA VAL A 80 -12.94 -2.05 13.72
C VAL A 80 -13.22 -3.32 14.53
N GLU A 81 -14.10 -4.16 14.01
CA GLU A 81 -14.51 -5.42 14.65
C GLU A 81 -13.33 -6.39 14.85
N ASP A 82 -12.32 -6.34 13.98
CA ASP A 82 -11.11 -7.18 14.06
C ASP A 82 -10.42 -7.09 15.43
N PHE A 83 -10.44 -5.90 16.06
CA PHE A 83 -9.96 -5.71 17.42
C PHE A 83 -11.10 -5.79 18.44
N GLU A 84 -12.24 -5.13 18.21
CA GLU A 84 -13.34 -5.04 19.19
C GLU A 84 -13.98 -6.39 19.55
N SER A 85 -13.89 -7.38 18.66
CA SER A 85 -14.35 -8.75 18.93
C SER A 85 -13.43 -9.54 19.89
N ILE A 86 -12.20 -9.08 20.11
CA ILE A 86 -11.26 -9.66 21.09
C ILE A 86 -11.72 -9.28 22.50
N LYS A 87 -12.40 -10.22 23.17
CA LYS A 87 -13.02 -10.02 24.50
C LYS A 87 -12.03 -9.64 25.60
N GLU A 88 -10.80 -10.17 25.57
CA GLU A 88 -9.80 -9.93 26.60
C GLU A 88 -9.05 -8.61 26.34
N PRO A 89 -9.17 -7.58 27.21
CA PRO A 89 -8.61 -6.27 26.93
C PRO A 89 -7.08 -6.25 26.76
N SER A 90 -6.34 -7.05 27.54
CA SER A 90 -4.88 -7.12 27.45
C SER A 90 -4.40 -7.68 26.11
N LYS A 91 -4.97 -8.80 25.65
CA LYS A 91 -4.69 -9.34 24.31
C LYS A 91 -5.06 -8.37 23.19
N ARG A 92 -6.22 -7.72 23.29
CA ARG A 92 -6.64 -6.71 22.30
C ARG A 92 -5.61 -5.58 22.22
N ALA A 93 -5.24 -5.00 23.36
CA ALA A 93 -4.28 -3.91 23.43
C ALA A 93 -2.89 -4.30 22.91
N GLU A 94 -2.48 -5.56 23.08
CA GLU A 94 -1.25 -6.10 22.51
C GLU A 94 -1.30 -6.12 20.97
N CYS A 95 -2.38 -6.65 20.40
CA CYS A 95 -2.60 -6.67 18.94
C CYS A 95 -2.68 -5.25 18.36
N GLU A 96 -3.43 -4.35 19.02
CA GLU A 96 -3.57 -2.95 18.63
C GLU A 96 -2.21 -2.21 18.66
N ARG A 97 -1.40 -2.45 19.68
CA ARG A 97 -0.06 -1.85 19.80
C ARG A 97 0.83 -2.29 18.64
N LYS A 98 0.89 -3.59 18.35
CA LYS A 98 1.65 -4.13 17.21
C LYS A 98 1.20 -3.49 15.89
N ALA A 99 -0.10 -3.43 15.64
CA ALA A 99 -0.65 -2.80 14.44
C ALA A 99 -0.35 -1.29 14.37
N LEU A 100 -0.39 -0.59 15.50
CA LEU A 100 -0.06 0.83 15.58
C LEU A 100 1.42 1.09 15.32
N ASP A 101 2.31 0.23 15.81
CA ASP A 101 3.75 0.33 15.57
C ASP A 101 4.09 0.09 14.09
N ILE A 102 3.49 -0.93 13.46
CA ILE A 102 3.57 -1.14 12.00
C ILE A 102 3.12 0.13 11.26
N ALA A 103 1.93 0.65 11.59
CA ALA A 103 1.35 1.79 10.90
C ALA A 103 2.22 3.05 11.05
N LYS A 104 2.76 3.33 12.23
CA LYS A 104 3.67 4.47 12.44
C LYS A 104 4.95 4.32 11.61
N THR A 105 5.51 3.12 11.54
CA THR A 105 6.70 2.84 10.73
C THR A 105 6.39 3.07 9.25
N ILE A 106 5.33 2.46 8.73
CA ILE A 106 4.91 2.65 7.34
C ILE A 106 4.67 4.15 7.05
N LEU A 107 3.92 4.86 7.89
CA LEU A 107 3.61 6.27 7.64
C LEU A 107 4.86 7.14 7.52
N LYS A 108 5.82 6.99 8.45
CA LYS A 108 7.06 7.79 8.50
C LYS A 108 8.04 7.39 7.40
N GLU A 109 8.13 6.09 7.12
CA GLU A 109 9.19 5.53 6.29
C GLU A 109 8.72 5.14 4.89
N ARG A 110 7.45 5.37 4.53
CA ARG A 110 6.85 4.89 3.27
C ARG A 110 7.68 5.10 2.02
N ARG A 111 8.39 6.25 1.93
CA ARG A 111 9.23 6.63 0.79
C ARG A 111 10.52 5.82 0.67
N LYS A 112 10.88 5.03 1.69
CA LYS A 112 12.02 4.10 1.66
C LYS A 112 11.66 2.76 1.02
N PHE A 113 10.37 2.39 1.00
CA PHE A 113 9.95 1.12 0.42
C PHE A 113 9.95 1.19 -1.11
N LYS A 114 10.52 0.17 -1.73
CA LYS A 114 10.60 -0.01 -3.19
C LYS A 114 9.57 -0.99 -3.73
N GLY A 115 8.87 -1.71 -2.85
CA GLY A 115 7.84 -2.64 -3.24
C GLY A 115 7.08 -3.24 -2.07
N ILE A 116 5.96 -3.89 -2.37
CA ILE A 116 5.05 -4.45 -1.36
C ILE A 116 5.69 -5.59 -0.55
N SER A 117 6.68 -6.29 -1.10
CA SER A 117 7.42 -7.33 -0.38
C SER A 117 8.17 -6.79 0.83
N GLU A 118 8.79 -5.62 0.73
CA GLU A 118 9.50 -4.98 1.84
C GLU A 118 8.52 -4.56 2.95
N VAL A 119 7.30 -4.15 2.58
CA VAL A 119 6.23 -3.84 3.54
C VAL A 119 5.78 -5.11 4.26
N ILE A 120 5.64 -6.23 3.54
CA ILE A 120 5.32 -7.53 4.14
C ILE A 120 6.40 -7.96 5.13
N SER A 121 7.69 -7.78 4.79
CA SER A 121 8.78 -8.06 5.71
C SER A 121 8.70 -7.22 6.99
N VAL A 122 8.26 -5.95 6.92
CA VAL A 122 8.03 -5.15 8.14
C VAL A 122 6.89 -5.72 8.98
N ILE A 123 5.82 -6.22 8.36
CA ILE A 123 4.68 -6.83 9.07
C ILE A 123 5.10 -8.14 9.75
N GLU A 124 5.92 -8.95 9.08
CA GLU A 124 6.40 -10.23 9.62
C GLU A 124 7.41 -10.06 10.76
N ASN A 125 8.22 -8.99 10.73
CA ASN A 125 9.25 -8.70 11.72
C ASN A 125 8.76 -7.83 12.90
N VAL A 126 7.48 -7.45 12.95
CA VAL A 126 6.95 -6.85 14.18
C VAL A 126 6.80 -7.96 15.22
N ASP A 127 7.73 -7.91 16.18
CA ASP A 127 7.93 -8.93 17.20
C ASP A 127 6.64 -9.32 17.94
N VAL A 128 6.58 -10.63 18.20
CA VAL A 128 5.68 -11.32 19.12
C VAL A 128 5.97 -10.90 20.55
#